data_AF-A0A1Y2JU85-F1
#
_entry.id   AF-A0A1Y2JU85-F1
#
_cell.length_a   1.000
_cell.length_b   1.000
_cell.length_c   1.000
_cell.angle_alpha   90.00
_cell.angle_beta   90.00
_cell.angle_gamma   90.00
#
_symmetry.space_group_name_H-M   'P 1'
#
loop_
_entity.id
_entity.type
_entity.pdbx_description
1 polymer ?
#
loop_
_entity_poly.entity_id
_entity_poly.type
_entity_poly.pdbx_seq_one_letter_code
_entity_poly.pdbx_strand_id
1 'polypeptide(L)'
;MCVALLTYADLSARLNISREAARALARRRRLPRSRSEDGKALVSVDLSELRYTPRPRRARRADPLDASLAKVETLEPFPFRRDRNGAPDSCSDAFSLREPVPTSLENAMETEALKAEIARLEALAAGARLVFERERERADRLAVELLQAAAETAAANAWAARLEDEVADLRTGRQAGGATAGQAARRLGHLAAAIVGADRAARR
;
A
#
# COMPACT_ATOMS: atom_id res chain seq x y z
N MET A 1 -19.77 -33.01 12.15
CA MET A 1 -19.45 -31.97 11.14
C MET A 1 -17.96 -32.04 10.87
N CYS A 2 -17.52 -32.83 9.88
CA CYS A 2 -16.10 -33.08 9.66
C CYS A 2 -15.52 -31.98 8.75
N VAL A 3 -15.10 -30.87 9.36
CA VAL A 3 -14.42 -29.78 8.66
C VAL A 3 -12.99 -30.20 8.39
N ALA A 4 -12.65 -30.51 7.14
CA ALA A 4 -11.29 -30.85 6.73
C ALA A 4 -10.56 -29.60 6.23
N LEU A 5 -9.32 -29.39 6.67
CA LEU A 5 -8.41 -28.40 6.10
C LEU A 5 -7.65 -29.04 4.93
N LEU A 6 -7.99 -28.66 3.71
CA LEU A 6 -7.39 -29.23 2.50
C LEU A 6 -6.68 -28.15 1.69
N THR A 7 -5.56 -28.51 1.08
CA THR A 7 -4.94 -27.65 0.06
C THR A 7 -5.77 -27.68 -1.23
N TYR A 8 -5.57 -26.72 -2.14
CA TYR A 8 -6.24 -26.77 -3.45
C TYR A 8 -5.91 -28.03 -4.25
N ALA A 9 -4.71 -28.59 -4.07
CA ALA A 9 -4.31 -29.81 -4.76
C ALA A 9 -5.12 -31.01 -4.24
N ASP A 10 -5.19 -31.18 -2.91
CA ASP A 10 -5.92 -32.28 -2.29
C ASP A 10 -7.43 -32.16 -2.51
N LEU A 11 -7.96 -30.92 -2.46
CA LEU A 11 -9.35 -30.62 -2.79
C LEU A 11 -9.68 -30.95 -4.25
N SER A 12 -8.75 -30.67 -5.17
CA SER A 12 -8.93 -30.96 -6.60
C SER A 12 -8.89 -32.44 -6.93
N ALA A 13 -7.97 -33.19 -6.30
CA ALA A 13 -7.85 -34.63 -6.44
C ALA A 13 -9.11 -35.35 -5.93
N ARG A 14 -9.67 -34.89 -4.80
CA ARG A 14 -10.87 -35.50 -4.20
C ARG A 14 -12.15 -35.19 -4.95
N LEU A 15 -12.25 -34.04 -5.59
CA LEU A 15 -13.42 -33.65 -6.39
C LEU A 15 -13.31 -34.04 -7.87
N ASN A 16 -12.20 -34.66 -8.28
CA ASN A 16 -11.88 -34.97 -9.68
C ASN A 16 -12.00 -33.74 -10.62
N ILE A 17 -11.44 -32.61 -10.18
CA ILE A 17 -11.45 -31.33 -10.93
C ILE A 17 -10.04 -30.77 -11.05
N SER A 18 -9.86 -29.75 -11.89
CA SER A 18 -8.58 -29.04 -11.94
C SER A 18 -8.30 -28.26 -10.66
N ARG A 19 -7.02 -28.09 -10.32
CA ARG A 19 -6.55 -27.27 -9.19
C ARG A 19 -7.08 -25.83 -9.24
N GLU A 20 -7.24 -25.28 -10.44
CA GLU A 20 -7.79 -23.95 -10.63
C GLU A 20 -9.31 -23.90 -10.42
N ALA A 21 -10.04 -24.94 -10.84
CA ALA A 21 -11.46 -25.08 -10.56
C ALA A 21 -11.73 -25.18 -9.04
N ALA A 22 -10.87 -25.90 -8.31
CA ALA A 22 -10.89 -25.94 -6.84
C ALA A 22 -10.69 -24.55 -6.22
N ARG A 23 -9.73 -23.74 -6.73
CA ARG A 23 -9.51 -22.36 -6.29
C ARG A 23 -10.70 -21.45 -6.58
N ALA A 24 -11.29 -21.58 -7.77
CA ALA A 24 -12.47 -20.83 -8.19
C ALA A 24 -13.71 -21.18 -7.34
N LEU A 25 -13.90 -22.47 -7.04
CA LEU A 25 -14.96 -22.94 -6.16
C LEU A 25 -14.85 -22.33 -4.76
N ALA A 26 -13.65 -22.35 -4.18
CA ALA A 26 -13.40 -21.76 -2.86
C ALA A 26 -13.64 -20.25 -2.83
N ARG A 27 -13.25 -19.51 -3.88
CA ARG A 27 -13.56 -18.07 -4.02
C ARG A 27 -15.06 -17.83 -4.11
N ARG A 28 -15.77 -18.60 -4.94
CA ARG A 28 -17.21 -18.45 -5.17
C ARG A 28 -18.03 -18.71 -3.91
N ARG A 29 -17.67 -19.74 -3.15
CA ARG A 29 -18.37 -20.13 -1.92
C ARG A 29 -17.87 -19.38 -0.68
N ARG A 30 -16.92 -18.45 -0.85
CA ARG A 30 -16.30 -17.67 0.25
C ARG A 30 -15.86 -18.58 1.41
N LEU A 31 -15.29 -19.74 1.07
CA LEU A 31 -14.87 -20.71 2.08
C LEU A 31 -13.77 -20.11 2.95
N PRO A 32 -13.75 -20.38 4.27
CA PRO A 32 -12.71 -19.89 5.15
C PRO A 32 -11.33 -20.41 4.70
N ARG A 33 -10.36 -19.50 4.63
CA ARG A 33 -9.00 -19.76 4.16
C ARG A 33 -8.04 -19.54 5.32
N SER A 34 -7.17 -20.51 5.57
CA SER A 34 -6.05 -20.40 6.51
C SER A 34 -4.73 -20.64 5.75
N ARG A 35 -3.61 -20.40 6.44
CA ARG A 35 -2.28 -20.75 5.93
C ARG A 35 -1.80 -22.00 6.65
N SER A 36 -1.28 -22.97 5.90
CA SER A 36 -0.53 -24.11 6.44
C SER A 36 0.82 -23.64 6.97
N GLU A 37 1.45 -24.46 7.81
CA GLU A 37 2.85 -24.30 8.26
C GLU A 37 3.81 -24.08 7.07
N ASP A 38 3.58 -24.80 5.96
CA ASP A 38 4.35 -24.69 4.71
C ASP A 38 4.04 -23.43 3.86
N GLY A 39 3.27 -22.47 4.39
CA GLY A 39 2.83 -21.26 3.67
C GLY A 39 1.76 -21.48 2.59
N LYS A 40 1.30 -22.72 2.38
CA LYS A 40 0.25 -23.06 1.40
C LYS A 40 -1.12 -22.64 1.93
N ALA A 41 -1.99 -22.19 1.03
CA ALA A 41 -3.37 -21.84 1.39
C ALA A 41 -4.22 -23.10 1.60
N LEU A 42 -4.76 -23.23 2.80
CA LEU A 42 -5.70 -24.26 3.22
C LEU A 42 -7.13 -23.71 3.15
N VAL A 43 -8.07 -24.58 2.81
CA VAL A 43 -9.50 -24.26 2.79
C VAL A 43 -10.22 -25.22 3.73
N SER A 44 -11.02 -24.67 4.64
CA SER A 44 -11.90 -25.47 5.49
C SER A 44 -13.15 -25.87 4.70
N VAL A 45 -13.37 -27.17 4.56
CA VAL A 45 -14.51 -27.72 3.80
C VAL A 45 -15.25 -28.75 4.62
N ASP A 46 -16.58 -28.63 4.67
CA ASP A 46 -17.44 -29.76 5.01
C ASP A 46 -17.68 -30.60 3.75
N LEU A 47 -17.14 -31.81 3.74
CA LEU A 47 -17.12 -32.69 2.57
C LEU A 47 -18.48 -33.31 2.27
N SER A 48 -19.40 -33.34 3.24
CA SER A 48 -20.75 -33.88 3.04
C SER A 48 -21.63 -32.96 2.18
N GLU A 49 -21.33 -31.66 2.15
CA GLU A 49 -22.13 -30.66 1.44
C GLU A 49 -21.52 -30.21 0.10
N LEU A 50 -20.22 -30.46 -0.12
CA LEU A 50 -19.51 -29.86 -1.24
C LEU A 50 -19.60 -30.71 -2.52
N ARG A 51 -20.61 -30.43 -3.35
CA ARG A 51 -20.68 -30.90 -4.74
C ARG A 51 -20.14 -29.85 -5.72
N TYR A 52 -19.24 -30.27 -6.60
CA TYR A 52 -18.82 -29.45 -7.73
C TYR A 52 -19.82 -29.60 -8.88
N THR A 53 -20.60 -28.55 -9.13
CA THR A 53 -21.36 -28.41 -10.37
C THR A 53 -20.56 -27.49 -11.30
N PRO A 54 -20.03 -27.99 -12.43
CA PRO A 54 -19.39 -27.14 -13.43
C PRO A 54 -20.34 -26.00 -13.77
N ARG A 55 -19.90 -24.76 -13.58
CA ARG A 55 -20.68 -23.63 -14.07
C ARG A 55 -20.67 -23.74 -15.59
N PRO A 56 -21.82 -23.70 -16.29
CA PRO A 56 -21.79 -23.47 -17.72
C PRO A 56 -20.94 -22.23 -17.92
N ARG A 57 -19.96 -22.32 -18.81
CA ARG A 57 -19.15 -21.16 -19.21
C ARG A 57 -20.18 -20.07 -19.44
N ARG A 58 -20.09 -18.95 -18.70
CA ARG A 58 -20.83 -17.75 -19.10
C ARG A 58 -20.42 -17.56 -20.54
N ALA A 59 -21.31 -17.91 -21.46
CA ALA A 59 -21.09 -17.67 -22.85
C ALA A 59 -20.68 -16.20 -22.89
N ARG A 60 -19.52 -15.92 -23.49
CA ARG A 60 -19.36 -14.60 -24.11
C ARG A 60 -20.67 -14.40 -24.84
N ARG A 61 -21.38 -13.34 -24.44
CA ARG A 61 -22.66 -12.87 -24.98
C ARG A 61 -22.82 -13.49 -26.37
N ALA A 62 -23.69 -14.50 -26.48
CA ALA A 62 -23.81 -15.29 -27.71
C ALA A 62 -23.86 -14.30 -28.87
N ASP A 63 -22.93 -14.42 -29.81
CA ASP A 63 -22.92 -13.54 -30.97
C ASP A 63 -24.34 -13.62 -31.57
N PRO A 64 -24.99 -12.48 -31.87
CA PRO A 64 -26.37 -12.46 -32.36
C PRO A 64 -26.62 -13.37 -33.58
N LEU A 65 -25.55 -13.82 -34.23
CA LEU A 65 -25.53 -14.74 -35.36
C LEU A 65 -25.95 -16.17 -34.98
N ASP A 66 -25.58 -16.69 -33.80
CA ASP A 66 -25.93 -18.07 -33.40
C ASP A 66 -27.42 -18.22 -33.04
N ALA A 67 -27.99 -17.19 -32.40
CA ALA A 67 -29.43 -17.11 -32.14
C ALA A 67 -30.25 -16.90 -33.43
N SER A 68 -29.62 -16.36 -34.48
CA SER A 68 -30.21 -16.19 -35.81
C SER A 68 -30.19 -17.50 -36.59
N LEU A 69 -29.08 -18.25 -36.54
CA LEU A 69 -28.95 -19.58 -37.18
C LEU A 69 -29.95 -20.60 -36.63
N ALA A 70 -30.11 -20.66 -35.30
CA ALA A 70 -31.11 -21.54 -34.68
C ALA A 70 -32.57 -21.15 -34.99
N LYS A 71 -32.81 -19.87 -35.32
CA LYS A 71 -34.12 -19.35 -35.77
C LYS A 71 -34.39 -19.63 -37.25
N VAL A 72 -33.34 -19.72 -38.07
CA VAL A 72 -33.46 -20.11 -39.49
C VAL A 72 -33.72 -21.62 -39.61
N GLU A 73 -33.10 -22.45 -38.76
CA GLU A 73 -33.31 -23.91 -38.77
C GLU A 73 -34.68 -24.37 -38.22
N THR A 74 -35.37 -23.52 -37.45
CA THR A 74 -36.71 -23.81 -36.89
C THR A 74 -37.87 -23.23 -37.70
N LEU A 75 -37.57 -22.49 -38.78
CA LEU A 75 -38.58 -22.03 -39.73
C LEU A 75 -38.71 -23.07 -40.85
N GLU A 76 -39.83 -23.80 -40.84
CA GLU A 76 -40.38 -24.48 -42.01
C GLU A 76 -40.16 -23.62 -43.27
N PRO A 77 -39.78 -24.21 -44.43
CA PRO A 77 -39.57 -23.47 -45.67
C PRO A 77 -40.77 -22.56 -45.96
N PHE A 78 -40.54 -21.24 -46.02
CA PHE A 78 -41.59 -20.26 -46.28
C PHE A 78 -42.40 -20.63 -47.53
N PRO A 79 -43.75 -20.71 -47.45
CA PRO A 79 -44.58 -20.81 -48.64
C PRO A 79 -44.70 -19.40 -49.21
N PHE A 80 -43.99 -19.09 -50.30
CA PHE A 80 -44.27 -17.91 -51.09
C PHE A 80 -45.68 -18.03 -51.70
N ARG A 81 -46.71 -17.57 -50.98
CA ARG A 81 -48.04 -17.29 -51.55
C ARG A 81 -47.97 -15.91 -52.19
N ARG A 82 -47.66 -15.90 -53.48
CA ARG A 82 -47.91 -14.76 -54.35
C ARG A 82 -49.43 -14.65 -54.50
N ASP A 83 -50.09 -13.83 -53.70
CA ASP A 83 -51.45 -13.41 -54.02
C ASP A 83 -51.61 -11.90 -53.86
N ARG A 84 -52.12 -11.29 -54.93
CA ARG A 84 -52.43 -9.87 -55.02
C ARG A 84 -53.83 -9.70 -54.43
N ASN A 85 -54.05 -8.59 -53.73
CA ASN A 85 -55.34 -8.09 -53.24
C ASN A 85 -55.65 -8.43 -51.76
N GLY A 86 -55.13 -7.62 -50.85
CA GLY A 86 -55.58 -7.54 -49.46
C GLY A 86 -55.06 -6.22 -48.85
N ALA A 87 -55.97 -5.40 -48.34
CA ALA A 87 -55.69 -4.07 -47.77
C ALA A 87 -54.67 -4.13 -46.61
N PRO A 88 -53.80 -3.13 -46.42
CA PRO A 88 -52.77 -3.17 -45.39
C PRO A 88 -53.31 -2.59 -44.08
N ASP A 89 -54.09 -3.37 -43.33
CA ASP A 89 -54.43 -3.00 -41.96
C ASP A 89 -53.43 -3.64 -40.99
N SER A 90 -52.63 -2.76 -40.38
CA SER A 90 -51.88 -2.96 -39.13
C SER A 90 -50.69 -3.93 -39.15
N CYS A 91 -49.49 -3.38 -39.35
CA CYS A 91 -48.25 -4.03 -38.91
C CYS A 91 -47.17 -3.00 -38.50
N SER A 92 -47.58 -1.89 -37.89
CA SER A 92 -46.64 -0.84 -37.45
C SER A 92 -46.19 -0.98 -36.00
N ASP A 93 -46.89 -1.74 -35.15
CA ASP A 93 -46.60 -1.79 -33.70
C ASP A 93 -45.42 -2.69 -33.29
N ALA A 94 -44.99 -3.63 -34.14
CA ALA A 94 -43.87 -4.51 -33.80
C ALA A 94 -42.49 -3.83 -33.97
N PHE A 95 -42.41 -2.70 -34.69
CA PHE A 95 -41.16 -1.98 -34.94
C PHE A 95 -40.83 -0.94 -33.85
N SER A 96 -41.82 -0.51 -33.07
CA SER A 96 -41.71 0.57 -32.08
C SER A 96 -41.12 0.15 -30.73
N LEU A 97 -40.89 -1.15 -30.49
CA LEU A 97 -40.36 -1.68 -29.22
C LEU A 97 -38.86 -1.97 -29.22
N ARG A 98 -38.17 -1.78 -30.36
CA ARG A 98 -36.73 -1.90 -30.41
C ARG A 98 -36.14 -0.57 -29.99
N GLU A 99 -35.37 -0.54 -28.89
CA GLU A 99 -34.54 0.61 -28.56
C GLU A 99 -33.79 1.04 -29.84
N PRO A 100 -33.86 2.33 -30.21
CA PRO A 100 -33.24 2.78 -31.45
C PRO A 100 -31.76 2.44 -31.36
N VAL A 101 -31.25 1.70 -32.35
CA VAL A 101 -29.82 1.45 -32.47
C VAL A 101 -29.15 2.82 -32.59
N PRO A 102 -28.19 3.17 -31.70
CA PRO A 102 -27.57 4.49 -31.74
C PRO A 102 -27.01 4.72 -33.14
N THR A 103 -27.34 5.88 -33.69
CA THR A 103 -26.98 6.21 -35.07
C THR A 103 -25.45 6.32 -35.18
N SER A 104 -24.91 6.13 -36.38
CA SER A 104 -23.46 6.29 -36.63
C SER A 104 -22.93 7.66 -36.18
N LEU A 105 -23.77 8.70 -36.19
CA LEU A 105 -23.47 10.04 -35.69
C LEU A 105 -23.32 10.07 -34.16
N GLU A 106 -24.27 9.47 -33.43
CA GLU A 106 -24.25 9.42 -31.97
C GLU A 106 -23.00 8.68 -31.45
N ASN A 107 -22.68 7.54 -32.07
CA ASN A 107 -21.44 6.81 -31.78
C ASN A 107 -20.18 7.66 -32.06
N ALA A 108 -20.17 8.43 -33.16
CA ALA A 108 -19.04 9.31 -33.47
C ALA A 108 -18.89 10.42 -32.42
N MET A 109 -19.99 11.05 -32.00
CA MET A 109 -19.96 12.06 -30.93
C MET A 109 -19.44 11.51 -29.61
N GLU A 110 -19.89 10.32 -29.20
CA GLU A 110 -19.39 9.65 -28.00
C GLU A 110 -17.90 9.36 -28.09
N THR A 111 -17.41 8.89 -29.25
CA THR A 111 -15.98 8.65 -29.44
C THR A 111 -15.14 9.93 -29.37
N GLU A 112 -15.64 11.04 -29.92
CA GLU A 112 -14.96 12.33 -29.81
C GLU A 112 -14.98 12.86 -28.37
N ALA A 113 -16.07 12.68 -27.63
CA ALA A 113 -16.14 13.02 -26.21
C ALA A 113 -15.11 12.22 -25.37
N LEU A 114 -14.99 10.92 -25.62
CA LEU A 114 -14.01 10.08 -24.94
C LEU A 114 -12.57 10.47 -25.29
N LYS A 115 -12.28 10.83 -26.55
CA LYS A 115 -10.96 11.35 -26.95
C LYS A 115 -10.64 12.66 -26.25
N ALA A 116 -11.61 13.57 -26.14
CA ALA A 116 -11.43 14.83 -25.44
C ALA A 116 -11.14 14.60 -23.95
N GLU A 117 -11.83 13.66 -23.30
CA GLU A 117 -11.59 13.32 -21.90
C GLU A 117 -10.23 12.63 -21.69
N ILE A 118 -9.79 11.77 -22.61
CA ILE A 118 -8.43 11.20 -22.58
C ILE A 118 -7.39 12.32 -22.64
N ALA A 119 -7.52 13.25 -23.59
CA ALA A 119 -6.59 14.38 -23.72
C ALA A 119 -6.57 15.25 -22.45
N ARG A 120 -7.72 15.46 -21.81
CA ARG A 120 -7.82 16.17 -20.53
C ARG A 120 -7.10 15.43 -19.41
N LEU A 121 -7.30 14.11 -19.29
CA LEU A 121 -6.65 13.29 -18.28
C LEU A 121 -5.14 13.21 -18.49
N GLU A 122 -4.68 13.17 -19.74
CA GLU A 122 -3.26 13.22 -20.08
C GLU A 122 -2.63 14.57 -19.67
N ALA A 123 -3.29 15.69 -19.94
CA ALA A 123 -2.84 17.00 -19.50
C ALA A 123 -2.78 17.10 -17.96
N LEU A 124 -3.78 16.56 -17.26
CA LEU A 124 -3.79 16.50 -15.80
C LEU A 124 -2.68 15.59 -15.25
N ALA A 125 -2.44 14.44 -15.88
CA ALA A 125 -1.36 13.54 -15.51
C ALA A 125 0.03 14.18 -15.74
N ALA A 126 0.21 14.91 -16.85
CA ALA A 126 1.43 15.67 -17.09
C ALA A 126 1.64 16.76 -16.03
N GLY A 127 0.58 17.51 -15.70
CA GLY A 127 0.61 18.50 -14.62
C GLY A 127 0.97 17.89 -13.26
N ALA A 128 0.39 16.75 -12.91
CA ALA A 128 0.69 16.03 -11.68
C ALA A 128 2.16 15.55 -11.62
N ARG A 129 2.70 15.06 -12.75
CA ARG A 129 4.12 14.66 -12.85
C ARG A 129 5.05 15.85 -12.58
N LEU A 130 4.77 17.01 -13.17
CA LEU A 130 5.56 18.23 -12.96
C LEU A 130 5.57 18.67 -11.50
N VAL A 131 4.41 18.68 -10.85
CA VAL A 131 4.31 19.03 -9.41
C VAL A 131 5.10 18.03 -8.57
N PHE A 132 4.96 16.73 -8.86
CA PHE A 132 5.68 15.69 -8.15
C PHE A 132 7.20 15.85 -8.29
N GLU A 133 7.70 16.07 -9.50
CA GLU A 133 9.14 16.25 -9.74
C GLU A 133 9.69 17.47 -9.02
N ARG A 134 8.95 18.59 -9.04
CA ARG A 134 9.32 19.79 -8.30
C ARG A 134 9.38 19.54 -6.80
N GLU A 135 8.39 18.84 -6.23
CA GLU A 135 8.38 18.53 -4.80
C GLU A 135 9.49 17.53 -4.43
N ARG A 136 9.81 16.58 -5.32
CA ARG A 136 10.97 15.69 -5.15
C ARG A 136 12.27 16.47 -5.10
N GLU A 137 12.51 17.37 -6.06
CA GLU A 137 13.71 18.24 -6.08
C GLU A 137 13.80 19.16 -4.86
N ARG A 138 12.67 19.61 -4.31
CA ARG A 138 12.65 20.36 -3.06
C ARG A 138 13.01 19.47 -1.87
N ALA A 139 12.44 18.27 -1.80
CA ALA A 139 12.76 17.30 -0.75
C ALA A 139 14.25 16.91 -0.78
N ASP A 140 14.81 16.67 -1.97
CA ASP A 140 16.22 16.33 -2.14
C ASP A 140 17.14 17.46 -1.66
N ARG A 141 16.80 18.73 -1.98
CA ARG A 141 17.54 19.90 -1.46
C ARG A 141 17.46 20.00 0.06
N LEU A 142 16.27 19.86 0.64
CA LEU A 142 16.09 19.89 2.08
C LEU A 142 16.83 18.74 2.78
N ALA A 143 16.90 17.56 2.16
CA ALA A 143 17.66 16.44 2.70
C ALA A 143 19.16 16.76 2.78
N VAL A 144 19.71 17.42 1.76
CA VAL A 144 21.11 17.88 1.78
C VAL A 144 21.33 18.93 2.87
N GLU A 145 20.43 19.92 2.99
CA GLU A 145 20.51 20.95 4.04
C GLU A 145 20.45 20.33 5.46
N LEU A 146 19.57 19.36 5.67
CA LEU A 146 19.47 18.65 6.96
C LEU A 146 20.73 17.86 7.28
N LEU A 147 21.35 17.20 6.28
CA LEU A 147 22.62 16.49 6.47
C LEU A 147 23.75 17.46 6.83
N GLN A 148 23.80 18.63 6.17
CA GLN A 148 24.77 19.68 6.48
C GLN A 148 24.57 20.23 7.89
N ALA A 149 23.34 20.60 8.26
CA ALA A 149 23.02 21.06 9.60
C ALA A 149 23.34 20.01 10.67
N ALA A 150 23.05 18.73 10.40
CA ALA A 150 23.44 17.63 11.29
C ALA A 150 24.96 17.54 11.46
N ALA A 151 25.72 17.65 10.36
CA ALA A 151 27.19 17.65 10.42
C ALA A 151 27.74 18.85 11.21
N GLU A 152 27.17 20.04 11.02
CA GLU A 152 27.53 21.25 11.77
C GLU A 152 27.22 21.10 13.26
N THR A 153 26.05 20.58 13.62
CA THR A 153 25.70 20.33 15.03
C THR A 153 26.62 19.29 15.66
N ALA A 154 26.98 18.22 14.93
CA ALA A 154 27.93 17.23 15.40
C ALA A 154 29.33 17.83 15.61
N ALA A 155 29.78 18.69 14.71
CA ALA A 155 31.05 19.41 14.86
C ALA A 155 31.01 20.35 16.07
N ALA A 156 29.92 21.10 16.25
CA ALA A 156 29.74 21.99 17.41
C ALA A 156 29.76 21.22 18.73
N ASN A 157 29.09 20.06 18.81
CA ASN A 157 29.11 19.19 19.99
C ASN A 157 30.52 18.64 20.28
N ALA A 158 31.26 18.25 19.23
CA ALA A 158 32.64 17.79 19.39
C ALA A 158 33.56 18.91 19.91
N TRP A 159 33.38 20.15 19.45
CA TRP A 159 34.09 21.31 19.98
C TRP A 159 33.70 21.60 21.44
N ALA A 160 32.42 21.52 21.78
CA ALA A 160 31.95 21.70 23.15
C ALA A 160 32.57 20.66 24.10
N ALA A 161 32.59 19.37 23.70
CA ALA A 161 33.20 18.31 24.50
C ALA A 161 34.70 18.56 24.76
N ARG A 162 35.46 19.00 23.75
CA ARG A 162 36.87 19.38 23.93
C ARG A 162 37.05 20.52 24.92
N LEU A 163 36.21 21.55 24.84
CA LEU A 163 36.24 22.67 25.78
C LEU A 163 35.85 22.23 27.19
N GLU A 164 34.91 21.30 27.33
CA GLU A 164 34.55 20.72 28.63
C GLU A 164 35.72 19.96 29.25
N ASP A 165 36.45 19.18 28.45
CA ASP A 165 37.67 18.48 28.88
C ASP A 165 38.75 19.47 29.34
N GLU A 166 39.04 20.51 28.53
CA GLU A 166 40.01 21.56 28.90
C GLU A 166 39.62 22.30 30.19
N VAL A 167 38.33 22.60 30.37
CA VAL A 167 37.82 23.24 31.60
C VAL A 167 37.92 22.29 32.81
N ALA A 168 37.68 20.99 32.62
CA ALA A 168 37.85 19.99 33.67
C ALA A 168 39.32 19.89 34.12
N ASP A 169 40.26 19.89 33.18
CA ASP A 169 41.70 19.90 33.47
C ASP A 169 42.13 21.15 34.25
N LEU A 170 41.66 22.33 33.84
CA LEU A 170 41.94 23.57 34.56
C LEU A 170 41.38 23.56 36.00
N ARG A 171 40.18 23.01 36.19
CA ARG A 171 39.55 22.89 37.51
C ARG A 171 40.32 21.95 38.43
N THR A 172 40.74 20.78 37.94
CA THR A 172 41.52 19.82 38.73
C THR A 172 42.90 20.37 39.09
N GLY A 173 43.59 21.03 38.14
CA GLY A 173 44.86 21.72 38.39
C GLY A 173 44.75 22.83 39.44
N ARG A 174 43.69 23.65 39.38
CA ARG A 174 43.39 24.68 40.39
C ARG A 174 43.10 24.07 41.76
N GLN A 175 42.37 22.95 41.82
CA GLN A 175 42.05 22.25 43.06
C GLN A 175 43.34 21.75 43.76
N ALA A 176 44.29 21.20 42.99
CA ALA A 176 45.58 20.77 43.52
C ALA A 176 46.41 21.95 44.07
N GLY A 177 46.45 23.08 43.36
CA GLY A 177 47.09 24.32 43.84
C GLY A 177 46.39 24.96 45.05
N GLY A 178 45.07 24.82 45.15
CA GLY A 178 44.30 25.24 46.31
C GLY A 178 44.55 24.36 47.54
N ALA A 179 44.75 23.06 47.33
CA ALA A 179 45.13 22.14 48.40
C ALA A 179 46.51 22.44 48.97
N THR A 180 47.50 22.80 48.13
CA THR A 180 48.83 23.21 48.62
C THR A 180 48.78 24.53 49.38
N ALA A 181 48.02 25.51 48.90
CA ALA A 181 47.78 26.77 49.63
C ALA A 181 47.06 26.54 50.97
N GLY A 182 46.04 25.68 51.00
CA GLY A 182 45.33 25.30 52.23
C GLY A 182 46.21 24.53 53.23
N GLN A 183 47.07 23.63 52.73
CA GLN A 183 48.06 22.91 53.54
C GLN A 183 49.07 23.88 54.16
N ALA A 184 49.57 24.85 53.39
CA ALA A 184 50.48 25.88 53.87
C ALA A 184 49.82 26.75 54.95
N ALA A 185 48.57 27.18 54.75
CA ALA A 185 47.82 27.95 55.73
C ALA A 185 47.63 27.17 57.05
N ARG A 186 47.32 25.87 57.01
CA ARG A 186 47.22 25.04 58.23
C ARG A 186 48.56 24.94 58.97
N ARG A 187 49.67 24.73 58.25
CA ARG A 187 51.01 24.68 58.84
C ARG A 187 51.36 25.98 59.56
N LEU A 188 51.04 27.13 58.95
CA LEU A 188 51.22 28.45 59.57
C LEU A 188 50.35 28.60 60.82
N GLY A 189 49.10 28.14 60.79
CA GLY A 189 48.22 28.14 61.96
C GLY A 189 48.77 27.30 63.12
N HIS A 190 49.29 26.10 62.85
CA HIS A 190 49.95 25.26 63.86
C HIS A 190 51.21 25.91 64.43
N LEU A 191 52.03 26.53 63.58
CA LEU A 191 53.22 27.27 64.02
C LEU A 191 52.83 28.43 64.94
N ALA A 192 51.82 29.22 64.57
CA ALA A 192 51.33 30.32 65.39
C ALA A 192 50.81 29.82 66.75
N ALA A 193 50.05 28.72 66.76
CA ALA A 193 49.59 28.09 68.00
C ALA A 193 50.75 27.60 68.89
N ALA A 194 51.79 27.03 68.29
CA ALA A 194 52.99 26.59 69.00
C ALA A 194 53.74 27.77 69.64
N ILE A 195 53.90 28.88 68.91
CA ILE A 195 54.52 30.12 69.43
C ILE A 195 53.74 30.65 70.63
N VAL A 196 52.41 30.76 70.51
CA VAL A 196 51.55 31.21 71.62
C VAL A 196 51.61 30.27 72.83
N GLY A 197 51.69 28.96 72.58
CA GLY A 197 51.87 27.96 73.63
C GLY A 197 53.21 28.13 74.37
N ALA A 198 54.30 28.32 73.62
CA ALA A 198 55.63 28.56 74.16
C ALA A 198 55.69 29.85 74.98
N ASP A 199 55.08 30.94 74.50
CA ASP A 199 55.03 32.22 75.22
C ASP A 199 54.25 32.08 76.54
N ARG A 200 53.14 31.34 76.56
CA ARG A 200 52.43 31.04 77.82
C ARG A 200 53.24 30.18 78.79
N ALA A 201 54.03 29.23 78.28
CA ALA A 201 54.87 28.38 79.11
C ALA A 201 56.04 29.17 79.72
N ALA A 202 56.62 30.11 78.99
CA ALA A 202 57.69 30.98 79.47
C ALA A 202 57.24 32.02 80.52
N ARG A 203 55.92 32.28 80.63
CA ARG A 203 55.33 33.20 81.61
C ARG A 203 54.87 32.52 82.92
N ARG A 204 55.07 31.20 83.06
CA ARG A 204 54.80 30.43 84.28
C ARG A 204 56.10 30.12 85.00
#